data_AF-A0A958S754-F1
#
_entry.id   AF-A0A958S754-F1
#
_cell.length_a   1.000
_cell.length_b   1.000
_cell.length_c   1.000
_cell.angle_alpha   90.00
_cell.angle_beta   90.00
_cell.angle_gamma   90.00
#
_symmetry.space_group_name_H-M   'P 1'
#
loop_
_entity.id
_entity.type
_entity.pdbx_description
1 polymer ?
#
loop_
_entity_poly.entity_id
_entity_poly.type
_entity_poly.pdbx_seq_one_letter_code
_entity_poly.pdbx_strand_id
1 'polypeptide(L)'
;MKSMTGFGTASQTTNKVSVSATLRSVNGRYLDIRPHLPRQYQSLEIEIKKFIGKYAARGTVDLYIHRKTLDASASEVTINLAMAKQWQDSYKKLAKFLKMDANVRLETIAALNDVVVIEEKTEASEAEKKIIFSVLKSALETFNKERDREGKALKKELLHLLSQLKKSLKTVESMTESIRKELEKRFGDRLS
;
A
#
# COMPACT_ATOMS: atom_id res chain seq x y z
N MET A 1 6.70 -13.97 -18.70
CA MET A 1 7.23 -13.73 -17.34
C MET A 1 6.61 -12.42 -16.88
N LYS A 2 5.80 -12.44 -15.82
CA LYS A 2 5.34 -11.21 -15.15
C LYS A 2 6.32 -10.91 -14.02
N SER A 3 6.67 -9.65 -13.80
CA SER A 3 7.51 -9.26 -12.67
C SER A 3 6.90 -9.72 -11.35
N MET A 4 7.73 -9.94 -10.33
CA MET A 4 7.32 -10.30 -8.98
C MET A 4 6.98 -9.07 -8.11
N THR A 5 7.46 -7.89 -8.52
CA THR A 5 7.21 -6.58 -7.91
C THR A 5 6.25 -5.77 -8.77
N GLY A 6 5.46 -4.88 -8.16
CA GLY A 6 4.51 -4.07 -8.90
C GLY A 6 4.01 -2.87 -8.09
N PHE A 7 3.68 -1.81 -8.79
CA PHE A 7 3.10 -0.59 -8.24
C PHE A 7 1.86 -0.21 -9.04
N GLY A 8 0.78 0.17 -8.38
CA GLY A 8 -0.42 0.68 -9.03
C GLY A 8 -1.07 1.74 -8.17
N THR A 9 -1.52 2.82 -8.79
CA THR A 9 -2.28 3.86 -8.10
C THR A 9 -3.45 4.29 -8.95
N ALA A 10 -4.56 4.61 -8.31
CA ALA A 10 -5.70 5.26 -8.93
C ALA A 10 -6.42 6.13 -7.89
N SER A 11 -7.10 7.16 -8.39
CA SER A 11 -7.94 8.02 -7.56
C SER A 11 -9.18 8.42 -8.33
N GLN A 12 -10.28 8.58 -7.61
CA GLN A 12 -11.51 9.14 -8.14
C GLN A 12 -12.05 10.16 -7.17
N THR A 13 -12.41 11.32 -7.71
CA THR A 13 -13.00 12.42 -6.95
C THR A 13 -14.43 12.64 -7.43
N THR A 14 -15.33 12.81 -6.47
CA THR A 14 -16.72 13.23 -6.68
C THR A 14 -16.97 14.52 -5.93
N ASN A 15 -18.17 15.10 -6.09
CA ASN A 15 -18.54 16.32 -5.37
C ASN A 15 -18.55 16.14 -3.84
N LYS A 16 -18.65 14.91 -3.33
CA LYS A 16 -18.77 14.62 -1.89
C LYS A 16 -17.53 13.98 -1.27
N VAL A 17 -16.80 13.18 -2.04
CA VAL A 17 -15.66 12.40 -1.53
C VAL A 17 -14.60 12.24 -2.60
N SER A 18 -13.33 12.27 -2.18
CA SER A 18 -12.19 11.81 -2.95
C SER A 18 -11.64 10.52 -2.36
N VAL A 19 -11.47 9.50 -3.20
CA VAL A 19 -10.95 8.19 -2.81
C VAL A 19 -9.73 7.88 -3.66
N SER A 20 -8.64 7.48 -3.02
CA SER A 20 -7.45 6.97 -3.71
C SER A 20 -7.04 5.61 -3.18
N ALA A 21 -6.56 4.75 -4.07
CA ALA A 21 -6.02 3.43 -3.76
C ALA A 21 -4.62 3.32 -4.34
N THR A 22 -3.67 2.89 -3.50
CA THR A 22 -2.29 2.59 -3.90
C THR A 22 -1.96 1.15 -3.54
N LEU A 23 -1.44 0.40 -4.50
CA LEU A 23 -0.99 -0.97 -4.34
C LEU A 23 0.52 -1.03 -4.53
N ARG A 24 1.18 -1.73 -3.60
CA ARG A 24 2.59 -2.09 -3.69
C ARG A 24 2.67 -3.60 -3.52
N SER A 25 3.45 -4.27 -4.35
CA SER A 25 3.78 -5.67 -4.10
C SER A 25 5.26 -5.93 -4.11
N VAL A 26 5.66 -6.80 -3.19
CA VAL A 26 7.00 -7.39 -3.13
C VAL A 26 6.93 -8.90 -3.38
N ASN A 27 8.09 -9.49 -3.65
CA ASN A 27 8.18 -10.91 -3.89
C ASN A 27 7.86 -11.70 -2.61
N GLY A 28 6.77 -12.45 -2.64
CA GLY A 28 6.34 -13.37 -1.58
C GLY A 28 6.06 -14.74 -2.17
N ARG A 29 6.21 -15.80 -1.36
CA ARG A 29 5.91 -17.19 -1.77
C ARG A 29 4.41 -17.43 -1.90
N TYR A 30 3.64 -16.87 -0.97
CA TYR A 30 2.18 -16.94 -0.91
C TYR A 30 1.56 -15.59 -1.23
N LEU A 31 0.26 -15.58 -1.51
CA LEU A 31 -0.49 -14.35 -1.59
C LEU A 31 -0.82 -13.87 -0.18
N ASP A 32 -0.23 -12.76 0.22
CA ASP A 32 -0.51 -12.09 1.50
C ASP A 32 -1.01 -10.68 1.18
N ILE A 33 -2.26 -10.36 1.55
CA ILE A 33 -2.89 -9.07 1.24
C ILE A 33 -3.02 -8.29 2.54
N ARG A 34 -2.37 -7.12 2.59
CA ARG A 34 -2.32 -6.23 3.75
C ARG A 34 -3.05 -4.92 3.43
N PRO A 35 -4.37 -4.86 3.68
CA PRO A 35 -5.14 -3.65 3.45
C PRO A 35 -5.01 -2.69 4.62
N HIS A 36 -4.55 -1.47 4.33
CA HIS A 36 -4.58 -0.31 5.21
C HIS A 36 -5.79 0.54 4.81
N LEU A 37 -6.89 0.37 5.55
CA LEU A 37 -8.19 0.97 5.26
C LEU A 37 -8.53 2.06 6.29
N PRO A 38 -9.20 3.15 5.86
CA PRO A 38 -9.79 4.09 6.79
C PRO A 38 -10.95 3.42 7.54
N ARG A 39 -11.31 3.95 8.72
CA ARG A 39 -12.32 3.36 9.61
C ARG A 39 -13.65 3.06 8.90
N GLN A 40 -14.06 3.94 7.99
CA GLN A 40 -15.31 3.82 7.24
C GLN A 40 -15.36 2.62 6.27
N TYR A 41 -14.19 2.07 5.90
CA TYR A 41 -14.07 0.98 4.93
C TYR A 41 -13.63 -0.34 5.55
N GLN A 42 -13.46 -0.41 6.88
CA GLN A 42 -13.03 -1.64 7.57
C GLN A 42 -14.00 -2.81 7.30
N SER A 43 -15.30 -2.56 7.21
CA SER A 43 -16.30 -3.59 6.89
C SER A 43 -16.12 -4.20 5.49
N LEU A 44 -15.47 -3.50 4.57
CA LEU A 44 -15.22 -3.95 3.19
C LEU A 44 -13.96 -4.80 3.05
N GLU A 45 -13.19 -5.01 4.13
CA GLU A 45 -11.88 -5.67 4.07
C GLU A 45 -11.92 -7.05 3.41
N ILE A 46 -12.90 -7.88 3.77
CA ILE A 46 -13.05 -9.24 3.24
C ILE A 46 -13.35 -9.20 1.73
N GLU A 47 -14.22 -8.30 1.29
CA GLU A 47 -14.57 -8.15 -0.12
C GLU A 47 -13.39 -7.62 -0.94
N ILE A 48 -12.65 -6.64 -0.41
CA ILE A 48 -11.44 -6.09 -1.02
C ILE A 48 -10.37 -7.19 -1.19
N LYS A 49 -10.13 -8.00 -0.15
CA LYS A 49 -9.19 -9.13 -0.20
C LYS A 49 -9.60 -10.14 -1.29
N LYS A 50 -10.89 -10.51 -1.33
CA LYS A 50 -11.41 -11.40 -2.38
C LYS A 50 -11.26 -10.80 -3.78
N PHE A 51 -11.47 -9.50 -3.92
CA PHE A 51 -11.33 -8.80 -5.19
C PHE A 51 -9.88 -8.82 -5.67
N ILE A 52 -8.92 -8.46 -4.81
CA ILE A 52 -7.48 -8.48 -5.14
C ILE A 52 -7.01 -9.90 -5.49
N GLY A 53 -7.52 -10.93 -4.78
CA GLY A 53 -7.19 -12.33 -5.06
C GLY A 53 -7.56 -12.81 -6.48
N LYS A 54 -8.46 -12.11 -7.18
CA LYS A 54 -8.76 -12.39 -8.60
C LYS A 54 -7.67 -11.87 -9.56
N TYR A 55 -6.87 -10.91 -9.11
CA TYR A 55 -5.87 -10.22 -9.94
C TYR A 55 -4.42 -10.60 -9.62
N ALA A 56 -4.17 -11.12 -8.41
CA ALA A 56 -2.85 -11.55 -7.97
C ALA A 56 -2.92 -12.95 -7.35
N ALA A 57 -2.07 -13.87 -7.81
CA ALA A 57 -2.00 -15.25 -7.31
C ALA A 57 -0.88 -15.48 -6.28
N ARG A 58 0.10 -14.56 -6.21
CA ARG A 58 1.33 -14.70 -5.42
C ARG A 58 1.89 -13.33 -5.09
N GLY A 59 2.50 -13.21 -3.91
CA GLY A 59 3.24 -12.03 -3.47
C GLY A 59 2.60 -11.38 -2.26
N THR A 60 3.38 -10.56 -1.55
CA THR A 60 2.82 -9.70 -0.51
C THR A 60 2.35 -8.41 -1.18
N VAL A 61 1.08 -8.08 -1.02
CA VAL A 61 0.42 -6.90 -1.60
C VAL A 61 -0.04 -5.99 -0.47
N ASP A 62 0.62 -4.85 -0.32
CA ASP A 62 0.20 -3.78 0.56
C ASP A 62 -0.76 -2.86 -0.21
N LEU A 63 -1.98 -2.72 0.30
CA LEU A 63 -3.00 -1.83 -0.23
C LEU A 63 -3.20 -0.67 0.73
N TYR A 64 -3.11 0.55 0.24
CA TYR A 64 -3.44 1.76 1.00
C TYR A 64 -4.63 2.44 0.36
N ILE A 65 -5.73 2.57 1.11
CA ILE A 65 -6.90 3.35 0.69
C ILE A 65 -6.94 4.63 1.52
N HIS A 66 -7.08 5.77 0.85
CA HIS A 66 -7.33 7.05 1.51
C HIS A 66 -8.69 7.58 1.08
N ARG A 67 -9.43 8.09 2.07
CA ARG A 67 -10.72 8.74 1.89
C ARG A 67 -10.57 10.19 2.36
N LYS A 68 -10.98 11.14 1.54
CA LYS A 68 -11.09 12.55 1.89
C LYS A 68 -12.53 13.01 1.67
N THR A 69 -13.22 13.34 2.75
CA THR A 69 -14.54 13.99 2.68
C THR A 69 -14.37 15.40 2.11
N LEU A 70 -15.17 15.74 1.09
CA LEU A 70 -15.21 17.06 0.46
C LEU A 70 -16.49 17.82 0.79
N ASP A 71 -17.51 17.11 1.28
CA ASP A 71 -18.78 17.69 1.70
C ASP A 71 -18.71 18.13 3.17
N ALA A 72 -18.82 19.44 3.41
CA ALA A 72 -18.85 20.00 4.76
C ALA A 72 -20.08 19.55 5.58
N SER A 73 -21.15 19.08 4.92
CA SER A 73 -22.36 18.58 5.58
C SER A 73 -22.28 17.11 6.02
N ALA A 74 -21.17 16.41 5.72
CA ALA A 74 -20.98 15.00 6.05
C ALA A 74 -20.35 14.76 7.43
N SER A 75 -20.05 15.84 8.15
CA SER A 75 -19.56 15.82 9.53
C SER A 75 -20.68 16.27 10.46
N GLU A 76 -21.02 15.44 11.44
CA GLU A 76 -21.97 15.79 12.49
C GLU A 76 -21.20 16.24 13.73
N VAL A 77 -21.56 17.41 14.25
CA VAL A 77 -21.00 17.89 15.52
C VAL A 77 -21.83 17.26 16.63
N THR A 78 -21.25 16.30 17.32
CA THR A 78 -21.85 15.66 18.49
C THR A 78 -21.21 16.22 19.76
N ILE A 79 -22.03 16.35 20.81
CA ILE A 79 -21.56 16.82 22.12
C ILE A 79 -21.49 15.62 23.04
N ASN A 80 -20.30 15.32 23.56
CA ASN A 80 -20.14 14.33 24.60
C ASN A 80 -20.58 14.92 25.94
N LEU A 81 -21.88 14.81 26.23
CA LEU A 81 -22.48 15.34 27.46
C LEU A 81 -21.87 14.73 28.74
N ALA A 82 -21.41 13.48 28.68
CA ALA A 82 -20.75 12.83 29.81
C ALA A 82 -19.41 13.50 30.11
N MET A 83 -18.61 13.80 29.09
CA MET A 83 -17.36 14.57 29.26
C MET A 83 -17.60 16.00 29.69
N ALA A 84 -18.56 16.68 29.08
CA ALA A 84 -18.93 18.03 29.49
C ALA A 84 -19.28 18.10 30.99
N LYS A 85 -20.04 17.11 31.48
CA LYS A 85 -20.40 17.01 32.90
C LYS A 85 -19.20 16.73 33.80
N GLN A 86 -18.33 15.79 33.44
CA GLN A 86 -17.13 15.48 34.22
C GLN A 86 -16.18 16.69 34.33
N TRP A 87 -16.03 17.45 33.24
CA TRP A 87 -15.27 18.69 33.26
C TRP A 87 -15.90 19.75 34.16
N GLN A 88 -17.21 19.96 34.05
CA GLN A 88 -17.93 20.92 34.89
C GLN A 88 -17.79 20.59 36.39
N ASP A 89 -17.95 19.32 36.76
CA ASP A 89 -17.81 18.86 38.14
C ASP A 89 -16.38 19.01 38.66
N SER A 90 -15.39 18.77 37.80
CA SER A 90 -13.97 18.93 38.15
C SER A 90 -13.60 20.40 38.38
N TYR A 91 -14.08 21.32 37.53
CA TYR A 91 -13.86 22.75 37.74
C TYR A 91 -14.53 23.27 39.00
N LYS A 92 -15.74 22.82 39.33
CA LYS A 92 -16.41 23.18 40.59
C LYS A 92 -15.59 22.72 41.80
N LYS A 93 -15.05 21.49 41.77
CA LYS A 93 -14.17 20.97 42.84
C LYS A 93 -12.90 21.82 42.97
N LEU A 94 -12.26 22.16 41.85
CA LEU A 94 -11.04 22.96 41.82
C LEU A 94 -11.27 24.38 42.37
N ALA A 95 -12.34 25.05 41.94
CA ALA A 95 -12.69 26.38 42.41
C ALA A 95 -12.96 26.40 43.92
N LYS A 96 -13.65 25.38 44.45
CA LYS A 96 -13.86 25.20 45.90
C LYS A 96 -12.54 25.03 46.65
N PHE A 97 -11.60 24.26 46.11
CA PHE A 97 -10.28 24.07 46.70
C PHE A 97 -9.44 25.35 46.71
N LEU A 98 -9.45 26.10 45.59
CA LEU A 98 -8.71 27.35 45.43
C LEU A 98 -9.40 28.57 46.08
N LYS A 99 -10.63 28.41 46.61
CA LYS A 99 -11.47 29.49 47.12
C LYS A 99 -11.67 30.62 46.09
N MET A 100 -11.86 30.22 44.83
CA MET A 100 -12.12 31.13 43.71
C MET A 100 -13.55 30.98 43.22
N ASP A 101 -14.08 32.02 42.58
CA ASP A 101 -15.40 31.95 41.93
C ASP A 101 -15.39 30.97 40.76
N ALA A 102 -16.39 30.09 40.75
CA ALA A 102 -16.57 29.06 39.74
C ALA A 102 -17.51 29.53 38.63
N ASN A 103 -17.05 30.43 37.76
CA ASN A 103 -17.84 30.83 36.59
C ASN A 103 -17.29 30.19 35.31
N VAL A 104 -17.66 28.92 35.08
CA VAL A 104 -17.23 28.19 33.89
C VAL A 104 -18.18 28.54 32.74
N ARG A 105 -17.66 29.23 31.74
CA ARG A 105 -18.41 29.57 30.52
C ARG A 105 -18.60 28.33 29.65
N LEU A 106 -19.73 28.27 28.96
CA LEU A 106 -20.02 27.18 28.01
C LEU A 106 -18.92 27.06 26.95
N GLU A 107 -18.41 28.19 26.46
CA GLU A 107 -17.30 28.24 25.50
C GLU A 107 -16.04 27.54 26.03
N THR A 108 -15.77 27.68 27.34
CA THR A 108 -14.63 27.03 27.99
C THR A 108 -14.81 25.54 28.03
N ILE A 109 -16.02 25.04 28.28
CA ILE A 109 -16.31 23.59 28.29
C ILE A 109 -16.26 23.04 26.87
N ALA A 110 -16.84 23.75 25.89
CA ALA A 110 -16.86 23.34 24.49
C ALA A 110 -15.46 23.30 23.85
N ALA A 111 -14.53 24.13 24.33
CA ALA A 111 -13.14 24.14 23.85
C ALA A 111 -12.26 23.01 24.43
N LEU A 112 -12.76 22.24 25.39
CA LEU A 112 -12.01 21.13 25.98
C LEU A 112 -12.01 19.92 25.05
N ASN A 113 -10.89 19.19 25.07
CA ASN A 113 -10.75 17.95 24.31
C ASN A 113 -11.90 16.98 24.63
N ASP A 114 -12.38 16.33 23.58
CA ASP A 114 -13.41 15.29 23.61
C ASP A 114 -14.81 15.74 24.05
N VAL A 115 -15.06 17.04 24.26
CA VAL A 115 -16.40 17.59 24.54
C VAL A 115 -17.19 17.82 23.25
N VAL A 116 -16.58 18.51 22.29
CA VAL A 116 -17.14 18.69 20.94
C VAL A 116 -16.43 17.70 20.02
N VAL A 117 -17.17 16.69 19.58
CA VAL A 117 -16.64 15.64 18.71
C VAL A 117 -17.22 15.85 17.32
N ILE A 118 -16.35 15.85 16.32
CA ILE A 118 -16.77 15.85 14.92
C ILE A 118 -16.79 14.39 14.49
N GLU A 119 -17.98 13.82 14.37
CA GLU A 119 -18.15 12.47 13.85
C GLU A 119 -18.47 12.54 12.36
N GLU A 120 -17.54 12.07 11.52
CA GLU A 120 -17.88 11.75 10.14
C GLU A 120 -18.80 10.52 10.12
N LYS A 121 -19.80 10.52 9.22
CA LYS A 121 -20.65 9.34 9.01
C LYS A 121 -19.80 8.07 8.88
N THR A 122 -20.08 7.10 9.73
CA THR A 122 -19.20 5.96 9.99
C THR A 122 -19.26 4.90 8.89
N GLU A 123 -20.32 4.88 8.08
CA GLU A 123 -20.53 3.88 7.04
C GLU A 123 -20.51 4.46 5.63
N ALA A 124 -19.78 3.78 4.74
CA ALA A 124 -19.75 4.10 3.33
C ALA A 124 -21.11 3.84 2.67
N SER A 125 -21.65 4.85 1.99
CA SER A 125 -22.87 4.66 1.19
C SER A 125 -22.64 3.67 0.05
N GLU A 126 -23.71 3.06 -0.49
CA GLU A 126 -23.58 2.16 -1.65
C GLU A 126 -22.97 2.84 -2.89
N ALA A 127 -23.17 4.14 -3.04
CA ALA A 127 -22.50 4.91 -4.09
C ALA A 127 -20.99 4.98 -3.87
N GLU A 128 -20.53 5.18 -2.62
CA GLU A 128 -19.12 5.17 -2.27
C GLU A 128 -18.49 3.79 -2.47
N LYS A 129 -19.19 2.70 -2.11
CA LYS A 129 -18.71 1.34 -2.36
C LYS A 129 -18.41 1.10 -3.84
N LYS A 130 -19.31 1.52 -4.75
CA LYS A 130 -19.08 1.44 -6.20
C LYS A 130 -17.83 2.21 -6.64
N ILE A 131 -17.61 3.40 -6.07
CA ILE A 131 -16.42 4.21 -6.36
C ILE A 131 -15.15 3.48 -5.90
N ILE A 132 -15.15 2.92 -4.69
CA ILE A 132 -13.99 2.19 -4.15
C ILE A 132 -13.60 1.03 -5.05
N PHE A 133 -14.56 0.19 -5.46
CA PHE A 133 -14.26 -0.95 -6.34
C PHE A 133 -13.84 -0.51 -7.75
N SER A 134 -14.38 0.61 -8.26
CA SER A 134 -13.94 1.22 -9.51
C SER A 134 -12.48 1.70 -9.44
N VAL A 135 -12.11 2.39 -8.37
CA VAL A 135 -10.75 2.86 -8.11
C VAL A 135 -9.80 1.68 -7.92
N LEU A 136 -10.21 0.67 -7.14
CA LEU A 136 -9.42 -0.53 -6.89
C LEU A 136 -9.16 -1.30 -8.19
N LYS A 137 -10.17 -1.44 -9.05
CA LYS A 137 -10.02 -2.05 -10.38
C LYS A 137 -9.00 -1.30 -11.22
N SER A 138 -9.13 0.03 -11.31
CA SER A 138 -8.19 0.88 -12.06
C SER A 138 -6.75 0.76 -11.54
N ALA A 139 -6.57 0.74 -10.22
CA ALA A 139 -5.25 0.60 -9.61
C ALA A 139 -4.63 -0.79 -9.89
N LEU A 140 -5.44 -1.85 -9.85
CA LEU A 140 -5.02 -3.23 -10.18
C LEU A 140 -4.68 -3.42 -11.65
N GLU A 141 -5.38 -2.73 -12.56
CA GLU A 141 -5.05 -2.73 -13.98
C GLU A 141 -3.69 -2.07 -14.24
N THR A 142 -3.44 -0.91 -13.62
CA THR A 142 -2.13 -0.24 -13.68
C THR A 142 -1.04 -1.11 -13.08
N PHE A 143 -1.30 -1.73 -11.92
CA PHE A 143 -0.38 -2.66 -11.26
C PHE A 143 0.02 -3.83 -12.16
N ASN A 144 -0.93 -4.45 -12.85
CA ASN A 144 -0.65 -5.56 -13.76
C ASN A 144 0.11 -5.11 -15.02
N LYS A 145 -0.19 -3.93 -15.56
CA LYS A 145 0.54 -3.35 -16.70
C LYS A 145 2.01 -3.13 -16.37
N GLU A 146 2.32 -2.58 -15.20
CA GLU A 146 3.70 -2.38 -14.76
C GLU A 146 4.43 -3.72 -14.57
N ARG A 147 3.78 -4.73 -13.98
CA ARG A 147 4.34 -6.08 -13.86
C ARG A 147 4.66 -6.71 -15.22
N ASP A 148 3.80 -6.51 -16.21
CA ASP A 148 4.01 -7.02 -17.56
C ASP A 148 5.15 -6.28 -18.27
N ARG A 149 5.26 -4.97 -18.09
CA ARG A 149 6.36 -4.15 -18.63
C ARG A 149 7.70 -4.55 -18.03
N GLU A 150 7.80 -4.59 -16.72
CA GLU A 150 9.03 -4.96 -16.00
C GLU A 150 9.41 -6.42 -16.30
N GLY A 151 8.44 -7.34 -16.34
CA GLY A 151 8.68 -8.74 -16.68
C GLY A 151 9.22 -8.97 -18.09
N LYS A 152 8.79 -8.15 -19.07
CA LYS A 152 9.35 -8.17 -20.43
C LYS A 152 10.78 -7.65 -20.47
N ALA A 153 11.06 -6.56 -19.77
CA ALA A 153 12.41 -5.99 -19.68
C ALA A 153 13.39 -6.98 -19.03
N LEU A 154 13.00 -7.58 -17.90
CA LEU A 154 13.81 -8.56 -17.18
C LEU A 154 14.11 -9.81 -18.03
N LYS A 155 13.11 -10.29 -18.78
CA LYS A 155 13.29 -11.42 -19.70
C LYS A 155 14.32 -11.09 -20.79
N LYS A 156 14.26 -9.89 -21.38
CA LYS A 156 15.19 -9.46 -22.41
C LYS A 156 16.62 -9.42 -21.87
N GLU A 157 16.78 -8.89 -20.66
CA GLU A 157 18.08 -8.80 -19.98
C GLU A 157 18.66 -10.19 -19.66
N LEU A 158 17.86 -11.09 -19.09
CA LEU A 158 18.27 -12.46 -18.81
C LEU A 158 18.74 -13.20 -20.07
N LEU A 159 18.04 -13.04 -21.19
CA LEU A 159 18.45 -13.63 -22.46
C LEU A 159 19.77 -13.04 -22.98
N HIS A 160 19.99 -11.74 -22.77
CA HIS A 160 21.23 -11.07 -23.13
C HIS A 160 22.40 -11.64 -22.31
N LEU A 161 22.28 -11.71 -20.99
CA LEU A 161 23.28 -12.29 -20.09
C LEU A 161 23.58 -13.76 -20.44
N LEU A 162 22.55 -14.55 -20.74
CA LEU A 162 22.71 -15.96 -21.13
C LEU A 162 23.49 -16.08 -22.46
N SER A 163 23.27 -15.16 -23.40
CA SER A 163 24.02 -15.11 -24.66
C SER A 163 25.50 -14.76 -24.44
N GLN A 164 25.79 -13.83 -23.52
CA GLN A 164 27.16 -13.47 -23.15
C GLN A 164 27.86 -14.63 -22.47
N LEU A 165 27.21 -15.29 -21.51
CA LEU A 165 27.75 -16.45 -20.81
C LEU A 165 28.12 -17.56 -21.79
N LYS A 166 27.25 -17.86 -22.77
CA LYS A 166 27.54 -18.83 -23.84
C LYS A 166 28.75 -18.45 -24.70
N LYS A 167 28.94 -17.16 -24.99
CA LYS A 167 30.12 -16.68 -25.74
C LYS A 167 31.39 -16.89 -24.93
N SER A 168 31.39 -16.49 -23.66
CA SER A 168 32.52 -16.69 -22.75
C SER A 168 32.88 -18.17 -22.61
N LEU A 169 31.88 -19.05 -22.52
CA LEU A 169 32.10 -20.49 -22.41
C LEU A 169 32.80 -21.06 -23.65
N LYS A 170 32.38 -20.65 -24.86
CA LYS A 170 33.06 -21.01 -26.11
C LYS A 170 34.50 -20.50 -26.17
N THR A 171 34.76 -19.29 -25.68
CA THR A 171 36.12 -18.75 -25.62
C THR A 171 37.00 -19.63 -24.73
N VAL A 172 36.53 -19.97 -23.52
CA VAL A 172 37.26 -20.85 -22.60
C VAL A 172 37.51 -22.24 -23.20
N GLU A 173 36.50 -22.84 -23.84
CA GLU A 173 36.65 -24.12 -24.55
C GLU A 173 37.74 -24.05 -25.63
N SER A 174 37.74 -22.99 -26.45
CA SER A 174 38.74 -22.82 -27.51
C SER A 174 40.16 -22.64 -26.98
N MET A 175 40.34 -21.92 -25.87
CA MET A 175 41.65 -21.74 -25.22
C MET A 175 42.16 -23.06 -24.62
N THR A 176 41.25 -23.85 -24.03
CA THR A 176 41.59 -25.15 -23.45
C THR A 176 42.07 -26.12 -24.53
N GLU A 177 41.38 -26.14 -25.67
CA GLU A 177 41.76 -26.96 -26.83
C GLU A 177 43.11 -26.52 -27.43
N SER A 178 43.38 -25.21 -27.53
CA SER A 178 44.67 -24.73 -28.02
C SER A 178 45.82 -25.08 -27.07
N ILE A 179 45.62 -24.94 -25.77
CA ILE A 179 46.60 -25.31 -24.74
C ILE A 179 46.90 -26.81 -24.81
N ARG A 180 45.87 -27.64 -24.97
CA ARG A 180 46.03 -29.09 -25.11
C ARG A 180 46.89 -29.45 -26.32
N LYS A 181 46.61 -28.87 -27.48
CA LYS A 181 47.40 -29.09 -28.70
C LYS A 181 48.84 -28.61 -28.57
N GLU A 182 49.07 -27.47 -27.91
CA GLU A 182 50.43 -26.96 -27.68
C GLU A 182 51.21 -27.89 -26.73
N LEU A 183 50.57 -28.40 -25.67
CA LEU A 183 51.17 -29.38 -24.76
C LEU A 183 51.51 -30.69 -25.46
N GLU A 184 50.59 -31.26 -26.26
CA GLU A 184 50.83 -32.47 -27.05
C GLU A 184 52.05 -32.30 -27.97
N LYS A 185 52.17 -31.15 -28.63
CA LYS A 185 53.32 -30.82 -29.48
C LYS A 185 54.64 -30.76 -28.69
N ARG A 186 54.65 -30.04 -27.55
CA ARG A 186 55.84 -29.94 -26.69
C ARG A 186 56.29 -31.27 -26.10
N PHE A 187 55.36 -32.17 -25.76
CA PHE A 187 55.71 -33.50 -25.27
C PHE A 187 56.25 -34.40 -26.39
N GLY A 188 55.68 -34.33 -27.60
CA GLY A 188 56.19 -35.04 -28.77
C GLY A 188 57.62 -34.63 -29.16
N ASP A 189 57.91 -33.33 -29.13
CA ASP A 189 59.24 -32.78 -29.46
C ASP A 189 60.32 -33.12 -28.42
N ARG A 190 59.95 -33.52 -27.19
CA ARG A 190 60.91 -33.92 -26.12
C ARG A 190 61.13 -35.43 -26.02
N LEU A 191 60.31 -36.23 -26.70
CA LEU A 191 60.37 -37.70 -26.71
C LEU A 191 61.01 -38.26 -27.99
N SER A 192 61.34 -37.39 -28.95
CA SER A 192 62.11 -37.69 -30.17
C SER A 192 63.55 -37.20 -30.03
#